data_AF-A0A7X6TUU4-F1
#
_entry.id   AF-A0A7X6TUU4-F1
#
_cell.length_a   1.000
_cell.length_b   1.000
_cell.length_c   1.000
_cell.angle_alpha   90.00
_cell.angle_beta   90.00
_cell.angle_gamma   90.00
#
_symmetry.space_group_name_H-M   'P 1'
#
loop_
_entity.id
_entity.type
_entity.pdbx_description
1 polymer ?
#
loop_
_entity_poly.entity_id
_entity_poly.type
_entity_poly.pdbx_seq_one_letter_code
_entity_poly.pdbx_strand_id
1 'polypeptide(L)'
;GYDLMLSGHTHGGIIRIWGKGGLLSPERKFFPELDKGLFYIKNSYLNVSSGLGQIKAIPRVDNQPEVSLLILHKGPRDVRHMKAVKDLQ
;
A
#
# COMPACT_ATOMS: atom_id res chain seq x y z
N GLY A 1 -13.67 12.87 -5.43
CA GLY A 1 -12.45 12.13 -5.04
C GLY A 1 -12.83 11.05 -4.04
N TYR A 2 -11.89 10.19 -3.66
CA TYR A 2 -12.09 9.15 -2.63
C TYR A 2 -11.22 9.47 -1.41
N ASP A 3 -11.72 9.25 -0.20
CA ASP A 3 -10.95 9.45 1.04
C ASP A 3 -10.02 8.27 1.36
N LEU A 4 -10.38 7.08 0.87
CA LEU A 4 -9.62 5.83 1.01
C LEU A 4 -9.68 5.02 -0.29
N MET A 5 -8.53 4.54 -0.74
CA MET A 5 -8.35 3.66 -1.89
C MET A 5 -7.65 2.38 -1.45
N LEU A 6 -8.14 1.24 -1.93
CA LEU A 6 -7.57 -0.08 -1.65
C LEU A 6 -7.00 -0.67 -2.95
N SER A 7 -5.74 -1.09 -2.92
CA SER A 7 -5.01 -1.63 -4.06
C SER A 7 -4.22 -2.89 -3.70
N GLY A 8 -3.88 -3.67 -4.72
CA GLY A 8 -3.13 -4.92 -4.59
C GLY A 8 -2.71 -5.46 -5.97
N HIS A 9 -2.75 -6.78 -6.12
CA HIS A 9 -2.41 -7.54 -7.33
C HIS A 9 -0.91 -7.49 -7.73
N THR A 10 -0.38 -6.31 -8.01
CA THR A 10 0.96 -6.13 -8.59
C THR A 10 1.83 -5.14 -7.80
N HIS A 11 1.24 -4.27 -6.99
CA HIS A 11 1.98 -3.28 -6.19
C HIS A 11 2.56 -3.84 -4.88
N GLY A 12 2.09 -5.01 -4.42
CA GLY A 12 2.75 -5.72 -3.32
C GLY A 12 3.94 -6.58 -3.75
N GLY A 13 4.11 -6.81 -5.06
CA GLY A 13 5.15 -7.66 -5.66
C GLY A 13 4.96 -9.16 -5.41
N ILE A 14 5.71 -9.99 -6.13
CA ILE A 14 5.95 -11.41 -5.75
C ILE A 14 7.30 -11.52 -5.05
N ILE A 15 8.23 -10.69 -5.49
CA ILE A 15 9.60 -10.59 -4.98
C ILE A 15 9.75 -9.21 -4.36
N ARG A 16 10.18 -9.18 -3.10
CA ARG A 16 10.70 -7.98 -2.43
C ARG A 16 12.18 -8.20 -2.17
N ILE A 17 12.93 -7.11 -2.15
CA ILE A 17 14.35 -7.09 -1.83
C ILE A 17 14.51 -6.32 -0.53
N TRP A 18 15.14 -6.96 0.45
CA TRP A 18 15.43 -6.36 1.74
C TRP A 18 16.08 -4.98 1.58
N GLY A 19 15.53 -3.97 2.24
CA GLY A 19 16.00 -2.59 2.19
C GLY A 19 15.68 -1.80 0.91
N LYS A 20 15.13 -2.42 -0.15
CA LYS A 20 14.77 -1.73 -1.41
C LYS A 20 13.28 -1.79 -1.78
N GLY A 21 12.53 -2.72 -1.19
CA GLY A 21 11.08 -2.84 -1.42
C GLY A 21 10.71 -3.77 -2.57
N GLY A 22 9.56 -3.54 -3.20
CA GLY A 22 9.04 -4.36 -4.30
C GLY A 22 9.95 -4.39 -5.53
N LEU A 23 10.17 -5.56 -6.12
CA LEU A 23 11.04 -5.65 -7.30
C LEU A 23 10.37 -5.13 -8.56
N LEU A 24 9.08 -5.41 -8.78
CA LEU A 24 8.37 -5.04 -10.01
C LEU A 24 6.99 -4.47 -9.69
N SER A 25 6.65 -3.38 -10.37
CA SER A 25 5.30 -2.81 -10.41
C SER A 25 4.49 -3.35 -11.60
N PRO A 26 3.14 -3.20 -11.65
CA PRO A 26 2.36 -3.50 -12.85
C PRO A 26 2.84 -2.71 -14.08
N GLU A 27 3.43 -1.53 -13.85
CA GLU A 27 4.02 -0.67 -14.89
C GLU A 27 5.40 -1.17 -15.36
N ARG A 28 5.86 -2.33 -14.89
CA ARG A 28 7.19 -2.93 -15.16
C ARG A 28 8.36 -2.03 -14.75
N LYS A 29 8.18 -1.21 -13.72
CA LYS A 29 9.26 -0.44 -13.10
C LYS A 29 9.85 -1.21 -11.93
N PHE A 30 11.16 -1.10 -11.77
CA PHE A 30 11.85 -1.61 -10.60
C PHE A 30 11.69 -0.66 -9.41
N PHE A 31 11.51 -1.22 -8.22
CA PHE A 31 11.45 -0.46 -6.96
C PHE A 31 10.41 0.68 -6.98
N PRO A 32 9.11 0.37 -7.18
CA PRO A 32 8.08 1.40 -7.22
C PRO A 32 7.98 2.13 -5.87
N GLU A 33 7.75 3.44 -5.94
CA GLU A 33 7.55 4.30 -4.76
C GLU A 33 6.26 3.94 -4.00
N LEU A 34 5.21 3.56 -4.74
CA LEU A 34 3.92 3.12 -4.20
C LEU A 34 3.85 1.59 -4.24
N ASP A 35 4.63 0.97 -3.36
CA ASP A 35 4.64 -0.49 -3.17
C ASP A 35 3.73 -0.89 -1.98
N LYS A 36 4.07 -1.94 -1.22
CA LYS A 36 3.26 -2.43 -0.08
C LYS A 36 3.28 -1.44 1.09
N GLY A 37 2.11 -0.96 1.52
CA GLY A 37 1.99 -0.07 2.67
C GLY A 37 0.72 0.79 2.68
N LEU A 38 0.71 1.79 3.57
CA LEU A 38 -0.32 2.83 3.64
C LEU A 38 0.31 4.17 3.27
N PHE A 39 -0.24 4.83 2.25
CA PHE A 39 0.28 6.09 1.70
C PHE A 39 -0.77 7.19 1.80
N TYR A 40 -0.32 8.43 1.93
CA TYR A 40 -1.20 9.61 1.86
C TYR A 40 -0.87 10.42 0.61
N ILE A 41 -1.83 10.52 -0.31
CA ILE A 41 -1.64 11.10 -1.64
C ILE A 41 -2.81 12.05 -1.94
N LYS A 42 -2.52 13.32 -2.22
CA LYS A 42 -3.49 14.32 -2.71
C LYS A 42 -4.81 14.34 -1.91
N ASN A 43 -4.72 14.27 -0.58
CA ASN A 43 -5.84 14.21 0.36
C ASN A 43 -6.64 12.89 0.41
N SER A 44 -5.99 11.78 0.05
CA SER A 44 -6.58 10.45 0.12
C SER A 44 -5.59 9.47 0.73
N TYR A 45 -6.09 8.46 1.44
CA TYR A 45 -5.29 7.32 1.87
C TYR A 45 -5.30 6.24 0.78
N LEU A 46 -4.13 5.66 0.51
CA LEU A 46 -3.97 4.51 -0.38
C LEU A 46 -3.39 3.36 0.43
N ASN A 47 -4.16 2.30 0.67
CA ASN A 47 -3.64 1.04 1.18
C ASN A 47 -3.27 0.14 0.00
N VAL A 48 -2.03 -0.35 0.01
CA VAL A 48 -1.53 -1.31 -0.97
C VAL A 48 -1.13 -2.58 -0.24
N SER A 49 -1.89 -3.65 -0.46
CA SER A 49 -1.66 -4.96 0.14
C SER A 49 -0.93 -5.90 -0.81
N SER A 50 -0.09 -6.81 -0.27
CA SER A 50 0.43 -7.93 -1.07
C SER A 50 -0.61 -9.01 -1.37
N GLY A 51 -1.77 -8.97 -0.72
CA GLY A 51 -2.87 -9.91 -0.91
C GLY A 51 -2.48 -11.37 -0.65
N LEU A 52 -3.45 -12.27 -0.90
CA LEU A 52 -3.29 -13.71 -0.66
C LEU A 52 -2.83 -14.51 -1.89
N GLY A 53 -2.98 -13.94 -3.09
CA GLY A 53 -2.76 -14.66 -4.35
C GLY A 53 -1.30 -15.05 -4.60
N GLN A 54 -1.08 -16.16 -5.29
CA GLN A 54 0.24 -16.55 -5.81
C GLN A 54 0.16 -16.81 -7.31
N ILE A 55 1.22 -16.45 -8.05
CA ILE A 55 1.40 -16.90 -9.43
C ILE A 55 2.05 -18.27 -9.37
N LYS A 56 1.38 -19.30 -9.91
CA LYS A 56 1.81 -20.71 -9.82
C LYS A 56 3.25 -20.95 -10.30
N ALA A 57 3.76 -20.13 -11.21
CA ALA A 57 5.07 -20.29 -11.83
C ALA A 57 6.23 -19.57 -11.10
N ILE A 58 5.96 -18.64 -10.18
CA ILE A 58 7.01 -17.83 -9.53
C ILE A 58 6.77 -17.86 -8.01
N PRO A 59 7.70 -18.44 -7.23
CA PRO A 59 7.57 -18.43 -5.78
C PRO A 59 7.68 -17.00 -5.24
N ARG A 60 6.91 -16.70 -4.20
CA ARG A 60 7.07 -15.45 -3.44
C ARG A 60 8.43 -15.45 -2.75
N VAL A 61 9.17 -14.35 -2.86
CA VAL A 61 10.48 -14.16 -2.21
C VAL A 61 10.42 -12.89 -1.39
N ASP A 62 10.66 -13.00 -0.08
CA ASP A 62 10.64 -11.89 0.88
C ASP A 62 9.33 -11.07 0.88
N ASN A 63 8.24 -11.63 0.34
CA ASN A 63 6.94 -10.98 0.27
C ASN A 63 5.81 -11.92 0.68
N GLN A 64 5.61 -12.02 1.99
CA GLN A 64 4.58 -12.87 2.58
C GLN A 64 3.16 -12.42 2.15
N PRO A 65 2.21 -13.38 2.00
CA PRO A 65 0.80 -13.06 1.85
C PRO A 65 0.30 -12.15 2.97
N GLU A 66 -0.65 -11.29 2.67
CA GLU A 66 -1.13 -10.26 3.61
C GLU A 66 -2.64 -10.10 3.50
N VAL A 67 -3.25 -9.83 4.66
CA VAL A 67 -4.62 -9.33 4.79
C VAL A 67 -4.56 -8.02 5.57
N SER A 68 -5.01 -6.93 4.97
CA SER A 68 -5.06 -5.62 5.62
C SER A 68 -6.28 -5.53 6.55
N LEU A 69 -6.08 -5.16 7.81
CA LEU A 69 -7.14 -4.70 8.71
C LEU A 69 -7.12 -3.17 8.75
N LEU A 70 -8.19 -2.54 8.25
CA LEU A 70 -8.33 -1.09 8.26
C LEU A 70 -9.48 -0.71 9.20
N ILE A 71 -9.17 0.10 10.20
CA ILE A 71 -10.15 0.60 11.17
C ILE A 71 -10.46 2.05 10.82
N LEU A 72 -11.69 2.32 10.42
CA LEU A 72 -12.14 3.66 10.11
C LEU A 72 -12.68 4.32 11.36
N HIS A 73 -12.11 5.47 11.69
CA HIS A 73 -12.59 6.33 12.75
C HIS A 73 -13.35 7.51 12.16
N LYS A 74 -14.37 7.98 12.86
CA LYS A 74 -15.08 9.21 12.49
C LYS A 74 -14.11 10.39 12.57
N GLY A 75 -13.89 11.06 11.44
CA GLY A 75 -13.13 12.31 11.42
C GLY A 75 -13.84 13.45 12.16
N PRO A 76 -13.12 14.52 12.51
CA PRO A 76 -13.72 15.76 13.01
C PRO A 76 -14.81 16.26 12.03
N ARG A 77 -15.93 16.78 12.54
CA ARG A 77 -17.07 17.24 11.72
C ARG A 77 -16.75 18.45 10.82
N ASP A 78 -15.60 19.10 10.97
CA ASP A 78 -15.20 20.28 10.19
C ASP A 78 -13.85 20.06 9.49
N VAL A 79 -13.91 19.96 8.16
CA VAL A 79 -12.78 19.66 7.26
C VAL A 79 -11.85 20.85 7.00
N ARG A 80 -12.13 22.03 7.57
CA ARG A 80 -11.38 23.26 7.30
C ARG A 80 -10.04 23.40 8.05
N HIS A 81 -9.72 22.52 9.00
CA HIS A 81 -8.58 22.75 9.92
C HIS A 81 -7.62 21.58 10.14
N MET A 82 -7.70 20.47 9.39
CA MET A 82 -6.73 19.39 9.59
C MET A 82 -5.39 19.72 8.92
N LYS A 83 -4.50 20.36 9.68
CA LYS A 83 -3.05 20.25 9.48
C LYS A 83 -2.68 18.76 9.52
N ALA A 84 -1.79 18.38 8.60
CA ALA A 84 -1.25 17.04 8.46
C ALA A 84 -0.91 16.42 9.81
N VAL A 85 -1.59 15.31 10.13
CA VAL A 85 -1.18 14.39 11.18
C VAL A 85 0.06 13.68 10.63
N LYS A 86 1.22 14.33 10.75
CA LYS A 86 2.48 13.62 10.94
C LYS A 86 2.39 12.98 12.34
N ASP A 87 3.05 11.84 12.49
CA ASP A 87 3.19 11.06 13.72
C ASP A 87 2.19 9.91 13.86
N LEU A 88 2.40 8.87 13.05
CA LEU A 88 2.29 7.49 13.50
C LEU A 88 3.53 6.75 12.98
N GLN A 89 4.50 6.65 13.90
CA GLN A 89 5.69 5.78 14.02
C GLN A 89 6.20 5.03 12.78
#